data_AF-A0AAE9Z1R0-F1
#
_entry.id   AF-A0AAE9Z1R0-F1
#
_cell.length_a   1.000
_cell.length_b   1.000
_cell.length_c   1.000
_cell.angle_alpha   90.00
_cell.angle_beta   90.00
_cell.angle_gamma   90.00
#
_symmetry.space_group_name_H-M   'P 1'
#
loop_
_entity.id
_entity.type
_entity.pdbx_description
1 polymer ?
#
loop_
_entity_poly.entity_id
_entity_poly.type
_entity_poly.pdbx_seq_one_letter_code
_entity_poly.pdbx_strand_id
1 'polypeptide(L)'
;MKYKPYVLFGIIFILGMMLGGLLIAKVAQHRVEQAKLFITEQGFVRQMTGLLEPVSEQQQRQIEAILAPAGTRVSASFEQSRQELRSIMDEIQTELQPVLTPEQYQRLLEKRQKFRMQNP
;
A
#
# COMPACT_ATOMS: atom_id res chain seq x y z
N MET A 1 -27.78 33.78 24.51
CA MET A 1 -28.42 32.58 23.91
C MET A 1 -28.19 32.40 22.40
N LYS A 2 -27.39 33.23 21.71
CA LYS A 2 -27.26 33.20 20.23
C LYS A 2 -26.22 32.22 19.67
N TYR A 3 -25.28 31.74 20.49
CA TYR A 3 -24.19 30.85 20.05
C TYR A 3 -24.49 29.34 20.22
N LYS A 4 -25.52 28.99 21.00
CA LYS A 4 -25.95 27.60 21.21
C LYS A 4 -26.14 26.77 19.92
N PRO A 5 -26.76 27.28 18.84
CA PRO A 5 -26.91 26.50 17.61
C PRO A 5 -25.57 26.27 16.89
N TYR A 6 -24.64 27.22 16.94
CA TYR A 6 -23.31 27.06 16.32
C TYR A 6 -22.44 26.04 17.05
N VAL A 7 -22.53 25.99 18.38
CA VAL A 7 -21.87 24.96 19.19
C VAL A 7 -22.42 23.58 18.84
N LEU A 8 -23.75 23.45 18.70
CA LEU A 8 -24.38 22.21 18.30
C LEU A 8 -23.93 21.75 16.89
N PHE A 9 -23.87 22.69 15.94
CA PHE A 9 -23.35 22.44 14.59
C PHE A 9 -21.89 21.98 14.61
N GLY A 10 -21.04 22.62 15.40
CA GLY A 10 -19.64 22.23 15.55
C GLY A 10 -19.48 20.81 16.07
N ILE A 11 -20.29 20.41 17.06
CA ILE A 11 -20.28 19.04 17.60
C ILE A 11 -20.71 18.03 16.55
N ILE A 12 -21.82 18.28 15.83
CA ILE A 12 -22.31 17.39 14.77
C ILE A 12 -21.28 17.28 13.63
N PHE A 13 -20.63 18.37 13.28
CA PHE A 13 -19.59 18.41 12.25
C PHE A 13 -18.37 17.57 12.64
N ILE A 14 -17.87 17.70 13.87
CA ILE A 14 -16.75 16.89 14.37
C ILE A 14 -17.12 15.40 14.39
N LEU A 15 -18.33 15.06 14.85
CA LEU A 15 -18.82 13.69 14.83
C LEU A 15 -18.90 13.13 13.41
N GLY A 16 -19.39 13.92 12.45
CA GLY A 16 -19.44 13.57 11.03
C GLY A 16 -18.04 13.35 10.43
N MET A 17 -17.07 14.20 10.76
CA MET A 17 -15.67 14.03 10.33
C MET A 17 -15.05 12.77 10.93
N MET A 18 -15.30 12.46 12.21
CA MET A 18 -14.78 11.23 12.82
C MET A 18 -15.37 9.98 12.17
N LEU A 19 -16.69 9.95 11.95
CA LEU A 19 -17.36 8.85 11.26
C LEU A 19 -16.86 8.69 9.81
N GLY A 20 -16.74 9.78 9.06
CA GLY A 20 -16.21 9.76 7.71
C GLY A 20 -14.75 9.30 7.64
N GLY A 21 -13.91 9.77 8.56
CA GLY A 21 -12.51 9.37 8.67
C GLY A 21 -12.35 7.88 8.97
N LEU A 22 -13.15 7.33 9.88
CA LEU A 22 -13.13 5.89 10.21
C LEU A 22 -13.54 5.01 9.03
N LEU A 23 -14.54 5.43 8.25
CA LEU A 23 -14.96 4.71 7.04
C LEU A 23 -13.84 4.68 6.01
N ILE A 24 -13.19 5.82 5.75
CA ILE A 24 -12.06 5.91 4.81
C ILE A 24 -10.87 5.07 5.29
N ALA A 25 -10.56 5.12 6.59
CA ALA A 25 -9.48 4.34 7.18
C ALA A 25 -9.69 2.82 6.99
N LYS A 26 -10.92 2.34 7.23
CA LYS A 26 -11.27 0.92 7.05
C LYS A 26 -11.17 0.48 5.59
N VAL A 27 -11.66 1.31 4.65
CA VAL A 27 -11.55 1.02 3.20
C VAL A 27 -10.09 1.04 2.74
N ALA A 28 -9.30 2.01 3.20
CA ALA A 28 -7.87 2.09 2.88
C ALA A 28 -7.09 0.89 3.42
N GLN A 29 -7.34 0.47 4.66
CA GLN A 29 -6.73 -0.73 5.25
C GLN A 29 -7.04 -1.97 4.42
N HIS A 30 -8.30 -2.17 4.01
CA HIS A 30 -8.66 -3.37 3.27
C HIS A 30 -7.98 -3.45 1.89
N ARG A 31 -7.83 -2.31 1.20
CA ARG A 31 -7.11 -2.26 -0.08
C ARG A 31 -5.59 -2.50 0.08
N VAL A 32 -5.00 -1.99 1.16
CA VAL A 32 -3.57 -2.20 1.47
C VAL A 32 -3.31 -3.65 1.87
N GLU A 33 -4.20 -4.26 2.66
CA GLU A 33 -4.10 -5.68 3.01
C GLU A 33 -4.21 -6.56 1.77
N GLN A 34 -5.16 -6.31 0.88
CA GLN A 34 -5.29 -7.07 -0.38
C GLN A 34 -4.05 -6.99 -1.26
N ALA A 35 -3.36 -5.84 -1.31
CA ALA A 35 -2.11 -5.71 -2.04
C ALA A 35 -0.96 -6.49 -1.37
N LYS A 36 -0.88 -6.47 -0.03
CA LYS A 36 0.12 -7.23 0.74
C LYS A 36 -0.04 -8.74 0.62
N LEU A 37 -1.26 -9.22 0.36
CA LEU A 37 -1.54 -10.65 0.16
C LEU A 37 -0.80 -11.24 -1.05
N PHE A 38 -0.41 -10.46 -2.05
CA PHE A 38 0.33 -10.99 -3.21
C PHE A 38 1.82 -10.70 -3.19
N ILE A 39 2.26 -9.74 -2.38
CA ILE A 39 3.64 -9.24 -2.37
C ILE A 39 4.46 -9.90 -1.26
N THR A 40 3.83 -10.27 -0.14
CA THR A 40 4.52 -10.89 0.99
C THR A 40 4.47 -12.41 0.91
N GLU A 41 5.51 -13.07 1.41
CA GLU A 41 5.56 -14.55 1.48
C GLU A 41 4.32 -15.14 2.16
N GLN A 42 3.98 -14.65 3.35
CA GLN A 42 2.83 -15.14 4.12
C GLN A 42 1.49 -14.83 3.45
N GLY A 43 1.40 -13.67 2.80
CA GLY A 43 0.23 -13.30 2.00
C GLY A 43 0.00 -14.31 0.89
N PHE A 44 1.06 -14.59 0.12
CA PHE A 44 1.00 -15.49 -1.03
C PHE A 44 0.58 -16.89 -0.61
N VAL A 45 1.22 -17.43 0.45
CA VAL A 45 0.88 -18.75 1.00
C VAL A 45 -0.58 -18.77 1.47
N ARG A 46 -1.01 -17.78 2.26
CA ARG A 46 -2.40 -17.71 2.75
C ARG A 46 -3.41 -17.68 1.61
N GLN A 47 -3.14 -16.91 0.57
CA GLN A 47 -4.06 -16.75 -0.55
C GLN A 47 -4.16 -18.01 -1.41
N MET A 48 -3.03 -18.64 -1.69
CA MET A 48 -2.98 -19.88 -2.47
C MET A 48 -3.57 -21.05 -1.67
N THR A 49 -3.28 -21.17 -0.37
CA THR A 49 -3.92 -22.16 0.49
C THR A 49 -5.43 -21.94 0.58
N GLY A 50 -5.89 -20.68 0.69
CA GLY A 50 -7.31 -20.35 0.68
C GLY A 50 -8.01 -20.71 -0.63
N LEU A 51 -7.34 -20.54 -1.77
CA LEU A 51 -7.88 -20.94 -3.08
C LEU A 51 -7.99 -22.46 -3.24
N LEU A 52 -7.08 -23.21 -2.64
CA LEU A 52 -7.01 -24.67 -2.75
C LEU A 52 -7.97 -25.40 -1.79
N GLU A 53 -8.53 -24.69 -0.81
CA GLU A 53 -9.53 -25.19 0.14
C GLU A 53 -9.18 -26.59 0.71
N PRO A 54 -8.09 -26.72 1.49
CA PRO A 54 -7.67 -28.01 2.03
C PRO A 54 -8.78 -28.63 2.90
N VAL A 55 -9.02 -29.93 2.70
CA VAL A 55 -10.06 -30.68 3.42
C VAL A 55 -9.57 -31.30 4.73
N SER A 56 -8.28 -31.18 5.03
CA SER A 56 -7.68 -31.66 6.28
C SER A 56 -6.46 -30.83 6.68
N GLU A 57 -6.17 -30.79 7.98
CA GLU A 57 -4.97 -30.17 8.56
C GLU A 57 -3.67 -30.75 7.97
N GLN A 58 -3.64 -32.05 7.68
CA GLN A 58 -2.46 -32.69 7.08
C GLN A 58 -2.22 -32.20 5.65
N GLN A 59 -3.29 -32.11 4.85
CA GLN A 59 -3.21 -31.59 3.49
C GLN A 59 -2.82 -30.11 3.50
N GLN A 60 -3.38 -29.32 4.43
CA GLN A 60 -3.02 -27.92 4.59
C GLN A 60 -1.52 -27.75 4.86
N ARG A 61 -0.95 -28.49 5.82
CA ARG A 61 0.49 -28.42 6.14
C ARG A 61 1.36 -28.81 4.95
N GLN A 62 0.94 -29.79 4.15
CA GLN A 62 1.67 -30.18 2.93
C GLN A 62 1.63 -29.08 1.87
N ILE A 63 0.46 -28.47 1.66
CA ILE A 63 0.29 -27.33 0.74
C ILE A 63 1.16 -26.16 1.19
N GLU A 64 1.11 -25.78 2.47
CA GLU A 64 1.92 -24.70 3.03
C GLU A 64 3.42 -24.96 2.88
N ALA A 65 3.89 -26.20 3.10
CA ALA A 65 5.29 -26.58 2.91
C ALA A 65 5.75 -26.46 1.45
N ILE A 66 4.86 -26.74 0.48
CA ILE A 66 5.15 -26.58 -0.96
C ILE A 66 5.14 -25.09 -1.34
N LEU A 67 4.22 -24.32 -0.80
CA LEU A 67 4.02 -22.92 -1.15
C LEU A 67 5.04 -21.98 -0.50
N ALA A 68 5.57 -22.29 0.69
CA ALA A 68 6.49 -21.40 1.41
C ALA A 68 7.74 -21.01 0.58
N PRO A 69 8.49 -21.94 -0.04
CA PRO A 69 9.61 -21.57 -0.91
C PRO A 69 9.20 -20.77 -2.15
N ALA A 70 7.97 -20.96 -2.64
CA ALA A 70 7.44 -20.14 -3.73
C ALA A 70 7.11 -18.72 -3.25
N GLY A 71 6.52 -18.58 -2.05
CA GLY A 71 6.26 -17.29 -1.41
C GLY A 71 7.52 -16.47 -1.19
N THR A 72 8.61 -17.08 -0.74
CA THR A 72 9.91 -16.39 -0.59
C THR A 72 10.43 -15.89 -1.94
N ARG A 73 10.35 -16.71 -3.01
CA ARG A 73 10.79 -16.32 -4.36
C ARG A 73 9.94 -15.19 -4.94
N VAL A 74 8.63 -15.23 -4.73
CA VAL A 74 7.71 -14.16 -5.15
C VAL A 74 8.07 -12.85 -4.44
N SER A 75 8.24 -12.89 -3.11
CA SER A 75 8.65 -11.72 -2.32
C SER A 75 9.98 -11.12 -2.82
N ALA A 76 10.99 -11.97 -3.05
CA ALA A 76 12.28 -11.54 -3.58
C ALA A 76 12.16 -10.91 -4.98
N SER A 77 11.34 -11.49 -5.87
CA SER A 77 11.11 -10.95 -7.21
C SER A 77 10.44 -9.57 -7.17
N PHE A 78 9.49 -9.37 -6.26
CA PHE A 78 8.88 -8.05 -6.05
C PHE A 78 9.89 -7.03 -5.52
N GLU A 79 10.73 -7.41 -4.55
CA GLU A 79 11.78 -6.53 -4.03
C GLU A 79 12.78 -6.13 -5.11
N GLN A 80 13.25 -7.09 -5.91
CA GLN A 80 14.13 -6.82 -7.04
C GLN A 80 13.47 -5.88 -8.06
N SER A 81 12.24 -6.18 -8.49
CA SER A 81 11.49 -5.35 -9.45
C SER A 81 11.32 -3.92 -8.92
N ARG A 82 11.10 -3.77 -7.60
CA ARG A 82 10.99 -2.46 -6.94
C ARG A 82 12.31 -1.69 -6.98
N GLN A 83 13.45 -2.36 -6.82
CA GLN A 83 14.77 -1.74 -6.93
C GLN A 83 15.08 -1.32 -8.37
N GLU A 84 14.79 -2.17 -9.34
CA GLU A 84 14.95 -1.88 -10.77
C GLU A 84 14.13 -0.65 -11.19
N LEU A 85 12.83 -0.63 -10.83
CA LEU A 85 11.97 0.52 -11.08
C LEU A 85 12.47 1.81 -10.41
N ARG A 86 13.09 1.72 -9.23
CA ARG A 86 13.70 2.89 -8.58
C ARG A 86 14.87 3.42 -9.39
N SER A 87 15.76 2.55 -9.87
CA SER A 87 16.90 2.93 -10.73
C SER A 87 16.43 3.61 -12.01
N ILE A 88 15.45 3.02 -12.70
CA ILE A 88 14.88 3.60 -13.94
C ILE A 88 14.34 5.00 -13.67
N MET A 89 13.65 5.22 -12.54
CA MET A 89 13.12 6.53 -12.19
C MET A 89 14.20 7.54 -11.79
N ASP A 90 15.32 7.09 -11.21
CA ASP A 90 16.51 7.92 -10.97
C ASP A 90 17.14 8.37 -12.29
N GLU A 91 17.32 7.44 -13.24
CA GLU A 91 17.85 7.71 -14.57
C GLU A 91 16.99 8.73 -15.33
N ILE A 92 15.67 8.50 -15.39
CA ILE A 92 14.72 9.43 -16.01
C ILE A 92 14.81 10.82 -15.38
N GLN A 93 14.96 10.92 -14.06
CA GLN A 93 15.09 12.22 -13.41
C GLN A 93 16.35 12.96 -13.87
N THR A 94 17.49 12.26 -13.94
CA THR A 94 18.75 12.85 -14.42
C THR A 94 18.66 13.26 -15.89
N GLU A 95 18.03 12.44 -16.74
CA GLU A 95 17.85 12.74 -18.16
C GLU A 95 16.89 13.91 -18.41
N LEU A 96 15.87 14.07 -17.57
CA LEU A 96 14.92 15.17 -17.67
C LEU A 96 15.45 16.48 -17.09
N GLN A 97 16.36 16.46 -16.11
CA GLN A 97 16.90 17.66 -15.48
C GLN A 97 17.32 18.78 -16.46
N PRO A 98 18.07 18.53 -17.56
CA PRO A 98 18.48 19.58 -18.48
C PRO A 98 17.35 20.19 -19.33
N VAL A 99 16.20 19.51 -19.46
CA VAL A 99 15.09 19.97 -20.32
C VAL A 99 13.92 20.58 -19.52
N LEU A 100 13.96 20.50 -18.19
CA LEU A 100 12.93 21.04 -17.31
C LEU A 100 13.28 22.45 -16.83
N THR A 101 12.25 23.28 -16.64
CA THR A 101 12.42 24.53 -15.90
C THR A 101 12.70 24.23 -14.42
N PRO A 102 13.34 25.15 -13.67
CA PRO A 102 13.56 24.97 -12.23
C PRO A 102 12.29 24.62 -11.45
N GLU A 103 11.16 25.24 -11.80
CA GLU A 103 9.86 24.99 -11.16
C GLU A 103 9.29 23.61 -11.51
N GLN A 104 9.53 23.13 -12.74
CA GLN A 104 9.16 21.77 -13.14
C GLN A 104 9.98 20.72 -12.41
N TYR A 105 11.30 20.93 -12.30
CA TYR A 105 12.18 20.03 -11.57
C TYR A 105 11.86 19.98 -10.08
N GLN A 106 11.57 21.13 -9.46
CA GLN A 106 11.17 21.18 -8.05
C GLN A 106 9.86 20.41 -7.79
N ARG A 107 8.84 20.57 -8.66
CA ARG A 107 7.60 19.78 -8.57
C ARG A 107 7.83 18.28 -8.70
N LEU A 108 8.76 17.86 -9.57
CA LEU A 108 9.14 16.46 -9.71
C LEU A 108 9.75 15.91 -8.41
N LEU A 109 10.70 16.63 -7.80
CA LEU A 109 11.34 16.25 -6.55
C LEU A 109 10.34 16.12 -5.39
N GLU A 110 9.45 17.10 -5.23
CA GLU A 110 8.45 17.11 -4.16
C GLU A 110 7.48 15.93 -4.27
N LYS A 111 7.03 15.60 -5.49
CA LYS A 111 6.18 14.43 -5.73
C LYS A 111 6.92 13.15 -5.41
N ARG A 112 8.18 13.02 -5.82
CA ARG A 112 9.01 11.84 -5.57
C ARG A 112 9.27 11.61 -4.07
N GLN A 113 9.54 12.68 -3.33
CA GLN A 113 9.74 12.62 -1.88
C GLN A 113 8.47 12.14 -1.16
N LYS A 114 7.29 12.64 -1.56
CA LYS A 114 6.00 12.18 -1.02
C LYS A 114 5.74 10.70 -1.31
N PHE A 115 6.06 10.22 -2.50
CA PHE A 115 5.93 8.80 -2.85
C PHE A 115 6.88 7.88 -2.07
N ARG A 116 8.12 8.32 -1.79
CA ARG A 116 9.09 7.58 -0.96
C ARG A 116 8.64 7.43 0.50
N MET A 117 8.02 8.46 1.08
CA MET A 117 7.57 8.42 2.48
C MET A 117 6.34 7.53 2.70
N GLN A 118 5.50 7.34 1.67
CA GLN A 118 4.27 6.52 1.77
C GLN A 118 4.51 5.02 1.55
N ASN A 119 5.62 4.65 0.92
CA ASN A 119 5.99 3.26 0.66
C ASN A 119 7.46 3.06 1.10
N PRO A 120 7.74 2.87 2.40
CA PRO A 120 9.06 2.43 2.87
C PRO A 120 9.47 1.09 2.25
#